data_AF-A0A7V6TLH5-F1
#
_entry.id   AF-A0A7V6TLH5-F1
#
_cell.length_a   1.000
_cell.length_b   1.000
_cell.length_c   1.000
_cell.angle_alpha   90.00
_cell.angle_beta   90.00
_cell.angle_gamma   90.00
#
_symmetry.space_group_name_H-M   'P 1'
#
loop_
_entity.id
_entity.type
_entity.pdbx_description
1 polymer ?
#
loop_
_entity_poly.entity_id
_entity_poly.type
_entity_poly.pdbx_seq_one_letter_code
_entity_poly.pdbx_strand_id
1 'polypeptide(L)'
;MFERFRLEAKKTREEAAFRLHIAVRTLYSYEKGHQLPPPEVVCGMAEVYSNPYIPRYYCENACPIGMAYGCPAQKETAPCGAA
;
A
#
# COMPACT_ATOMS: atom_id res chain seq x y z
N MET A 1 6.07 5.11 7.77
CA MET A 1 4.98 4.15 7.52
C MET A 1 5.28 3.24 6.33
N PHE A 2 5.22 3.70 5.08
CA PHE A 2 5.39 2.84 3.88
C PHE A 2 6.80 2.75 3.30
N GLU A 3 7.72 3.61 3.76
CA GLU A 3 9.10 3.68 3.25
C GLU A 3 9.82 2.34 3.25
N ARG A 4 9.60 1.51 4.29
CA ARG A 4 10.23 0.18 4.41
C ARG A 4 9.93 -0.70 3.20
N PHE A 5 8.69 -0.70 2.72
CA PHE A 5 8.26 -1.55 1.62
C PHE A 5 8.88 -1.13 0.29
N ARG A 6 9.03 0.18 0.07
CA ARG A 6 9.73 0.70 -1.11
C ARG A 6 11.21 0.30 -1.11
N LEU A 7 11.85 0.37 0.06
CA LEU A 7 13.27 -0.01 0.21
C LEU A 7 13.47 -1.52 0.01
N GLU A 8 12.58 -2.36 0.55
CA GLU A 8 12.56 -3.81 0.30
C GLU A 8 12.40 -4.14 -1.19
N ALA A 9 11.53 -3.40 -1.88
CA ALA A 9 11.35 -3.50 -3.33
C ALA A 9 12.50 -2.88 -4.15
N LYS A 10 13.52 -2.31 -3.49
CA LYS A 10 14.69 -1.65 -4.11
C LYS A 10 14.32 -0.57 -5.12
N LYS A 11 13.22 0.15 -4.90
CA LYS A 11 12.76 1.22 -5.78
C LYS A 11 13.18 2.59 -5.28
N THR A 12 13.54 3.48 -6.19
CA THR A 12 13.69 4.90 -5.86
C THR A 12 12.31 5.52 -5.63
N ARG A 13 12.27 6.67 -4.96
CA ARG A 13 10.99 7.34 -4.71
C ARG A 13 10.42 7.91 -6.00
N GLU A 14 11.29 8.34 -6.91
CA GLU A 14 10.98 8.84 -8.24
C GLU A 14 10.34 7.74 -9.09
N GLU A 15 10.95 6.55 -9.12
CA GLU A 15 10.41 5.40 -9.87
C GLU A 15 9.05 4.95 -9.32
N ALA A 16 8.94 4.87 -7.99
CA ALA A 16 7.69 4.49 -7.33
C ALA A 16 6.58 5.50 -7.60
N ALA A 17 6.86 6.79 -7.45
CA ALA A 17 5.88 7.86 -7.68
C ALA A 17 5.41 7.90 -9.15
N PHE A 18 6.33 7.69 -10.10
CA PHE A 18 6.01 7.58 -11.52
C PHE A 18 5.03 6.43 -11.80
N ARG A 19 5.29 5.23 -11.27
CA ARG A 19 4.42 4.06 -11.45
C ARG A 19 3.07 4.19 -10.73
N LEU A 20 3.02 4.94 -9.63
CA LEU A 20 1.79 5.22 -8.88
C LEU A 20 1.01 6.42 -9.44
N HIS A 21 1.52 7.09 -10.47
CA HIS A 21 0.93 8.30 -11.06
C HIS A 21 0.67 9.43 -10.04
N ILE A 22 1.61 9.63 -9.11
CA ILE A 22 1.56 10.69 -8.10
C ILE A 22 2.85 11.50 -8.08
N ALA A 23 2.82 12.69 -7.48
CA ALA A 23 4.03 13.47 -7.28
C ALA A 23 4.96 12.81 -6.22
N VAL A 24 6.28 12.91 -6.43
CA VAL A 24 7.31 12.38 -5.51
C VAL A 24 7.13 12.92 -4.08
N ARG A 25 6.77 14.20 -3.95
CA ARG A 25 6.47 14.85 -2.66
C ARG A 25 5.26 14.24 -1.97
N THR A 26 4.22 13.89 -2.73
CA THR A 26 3.02 13.24 -2.21
C THR A 26 3.36 11.86 -1.67
N LEU A 27 4.15 11.08 -2.43
CA LEU A 27 4.65 9.79 -1.96
C LEU A 27 5.48 9.92 -0.68
N TYR A 28 6.34 10.93 -0.58
CA TYR A 28 7.09 11.21 0.65
C TYR A 28 6.17 11.47 1.85
N SER A 29 5.13 12.29 1.68
CA SER A 29 4.15 12.55 2.75
C SER A 29 3.46 11.27 3.24
N TYR A 30 3.08 10.37 2.32
CA TYR A 30 2.49 9.08 2.66
C TYR A 30 3.50 8.17 3.37
N GLU A 31 4.73 8.11 2.87
CA GLU A 31 5.78 7.28 3.45
C GLU A 31 6.14 7.69 4.88
N LYS A 32 6.16 9.00 5.17
CA LYS A 32 6.44 9.53 6.52
C LYS A 32 5.21 9.57 7.42
N GLY A 33 4.01 9.37 6.87
CA GLY A 33 2.76 9.40 7.63
C GLY A 33 2.25 10.82 7.92
N HIS A 34 2.74 11.82 7.18
CA HIS A 34 2.21 13.20 7.27
C HIS A 34 0.80 13.30 6.69
N GLN A 35 0.49 12.45 5.70
CA GLN A 35 -0.82 12.36 5.08
C GLN A 35 -1.22 10.89 4.99
N LEU A 36 -2.49 10.60 5.20
CA LEU A 36 -3.06 9.28 4.99
C LEU A 36 -3.23 9.06 3.47
N PRO A 37 -2.62 8.01 2.88
CA PRO A 37 -2.84 7.69 1.48
C PRO A 37 -4.29 7.20 1.26
N PRO A 38 -4.90 7.54 0.10
CA PRO A 38 -6.14 6.92 -0.35
C PRO A 38 -5.98 5.39 -0.53
N PRO A 39 -7.03 4.58 -0.31
CA PRO A 39 -6.97 3.13 -0.48
C PRO A 39 -6.46 2.68 -1.85
N GLU A 40 -6.82 3.40 -2.92
CA GLU A 40 -6.43 3.10 -4.29
C GLU A 40 -4.90 3.19 -4.47
N VAL A 41 -4.28 4.20 -3.85
CA VAL A 41 -2.83 4.38 -3.86
C VAL A 41 -2.15 3.26 -3.08
N VAL A 42 -2.72 2.82 -1.96
CA VAL A 42 -2.20 1.70 -1.15
C VAL A 42 -2.26 0.39 -1.92
N CYS A 43 -3.34 0.13 -2.66
CA CYS A 43 -3.43 -1.02 -3.56
C CYS A 43 -2.36 -0.93 -4.66
N GLY A 44 -2.18 0.24 -5.28
CA GLY A 44 -1.09 0.46 -6.24
C GLY A 44 0.30 0.24 -5.63
N MET A 45 0.52 0.64 -4.37
CA MET A 45 1.78 0.35 -3.66
C MET A 45 2.03 -1.15 -3.51
N ALA A 46 0.98 -1.94 -3.24
CA ALA A 46 1.07 -3.39 -3.14
C ALA A 46 1.56 -4.02 -4.46
N GLU A 47 1.05 -3.52 -5.59
CA GLU A 47 1.46 -3.96 -6.92
C GLU A 47 2.88 -3.48 -7.27
N VAL A 48 3.17 -2.19 -7.10
CA VAL A 48 4.46 -1.58 -7.46
C VAL A 48 5.60 -2.14 -6.61
N TYR A 49 5.36 -2.45 -5.34
CA TYR A 49 6.36 -3.01 -4.43
C TYR A 49 6.33 -4.54 -4.38
N SER A 50 5.46 -5.19 -5.18
CA SER A 50 5.26 -6.64 -5.19
C SER A 50 5.03 -7.22 -3.79
N ASN A 51 4.27 -6.51 -2.95
CA ASN A 51 4.05 -6.88 -1.56
C ASN A 51 2.54 -6.83 -1.21
N PRO A 52 1.85 -7.98 -1.23
CA PRO A 52 0.41 -8.06 -0.96
C PRO A 52 0.05 -7.82 0.52
N TYR A 53 1.03 -7.70 1.42
CA TYR A 53 0.80 -7.40 2.82
C TYR A 53 0.49 -5.92 3.07
N ILE A 54 0.86 -5.03 2.14
CA ILE A 54 0.70 -3.56 2.30
C ILE A 54 -0.75 -3.14 2.61
N PRO A 55 -1.79 -3.61 1.89
CA PRO A 55 -3.18 -3.23 2.17
C PRO A 55 -3.64 -3.72 3.55
N ARG A 56 -3.22 -4.92 3.97
CA ARG A 56 -3.52 -5.44 5.30
C ARG A 56 -2.89 -4.57 6.39
N TYR A 57 -1.61 -4.24 6.24
CA TYR A 57 -0.92 -3.34 7.15
C TYR A 57 -1.61 -1.97 7.26
N TYR A 58 -2.05 -1.40 6.12
CA TYR A 58 -2.82 -0.16 6.11
C TYR A 58 -4.15 -0.30 6.84
N CYS A 59 -4.92 -1.37 6.60
CA CYS A 59 -6.20 -1.59 7.26
C CYS A 59 -6.06 -1.74 8.78
N GLU A 60 -5.04 -2.43 9.25
CA GLU A 60 -4.81 -2.68 10.69
C GLU A 60 -4.26 -1.46 11.43
N ASN A 61 -3.51 -0.58 10.74
CA ASN A 61 -2.69 0.46 11.43
C ASN A 61 -3.00 1.90 11.03
N ALA A 62 -3.79 2.14 9.96
CA ALA A 62 -3.96 3.48 9.40
C ALA A 62 -5.38 3.78 8.93
N CYS A 63 -6.08 2.81 8.35
CA CYS A 63 -7.45 2.98 7.86
C CYS A 63 -8.41 3.27 9.04
N PRO A 64 -9.13 4.41 9.04
CA PRO A 64 -10.10 4.72 10.11
C PRO A 64 -11.21 3.66 10.22
N ILE A 65 -11.63 3.10 9.08
CA ILE A 65 -12.65 2.04 9.03
C ILE A 65 -12.09 0.76 9.64
N GLY A 66 -10.89 0.35 9.22
CA GLY A 66 -10.25 -0.88 9.71
C GLY A 66 -9.94 -0.82 11.20
N MET A 67 -9.56 0.35 11.72
CA MET A 67 -9.35 0.53 13.16
C MET A 67 -10.65 0.57 13.96
N ALA A 68 -11.73 1.12 13.41
CA ALA A 68 -13.02 1.23 14.11
C ALA A 68 -13.83 -0.08 14.09
N TYR A 69 -13.77 -0.84 13.00
CA TYR A 69 -14.64 -1.99 12.76
C TYR A 69 -13.89 -3.32 12.57
N GLY A 70 -12.56 -3.29 12.55
CA GLY A 70 -11.71 -4.43 12.21
C GLY A 70 -11.55 -4.61 10.69
N CYS A 71 -10.42 -5.17 10.27
CA CYS A 71 -10.25 -5.62 8.89
C CYS A 71 -10.93 -6.98 8.72
N PRO A 72 -11.84 -7.18 7.75
CA PRO A 72 -12.39 -8.51 7.48
C PRO A 72 -11.23 -9.43 7.12
N ALA A 73 -10.94 -10.38 8.00
CA ALA A 73 -9.95 -11.41 7.75
C ALA A 73 -10.50 -12.31 6.65
N GLN A 74 -9.77 -12.41 5.53
CA GLN A 74 -9.96 -13.39 4.47
C GLN A 74 -11.15 -13.12 3.54
N LYS A 75 -10.85 -12.64 2.33
CA LYS A 75 -11.51 -13.22 1.16
C LYS A 75 -10.64 -14.43 0.81
N GLU A 76 -11.21 -15.62 0.82
CA GLU A 76 -10.53 -16.83 0.35
C GLU A 76 -9.76 -16.49 -0.92
N THR A 77 -8.48 -16.84 -0.95
CA THR A 77 -7.64 -16.68 -2.13
C THR A 77 -8.38 -17.27 -3.31
N ALA A 78 -8.89 -16.44 -4.23
CA ALA A 78 -9.29 -16.94 -5.53
C ALA A 78 -8.01 -17.58 -6.10
N PRO A 79 -7.98 -18.91 -6.33
CA PRO A 79 -6.83 -19.50 -6.97
C PRO A 79 -6.70 -18.85 -8.34
N CYS A 80 -5.59 -18.14 -8.53
CA CYS A 80 -5.09 -17.85 -9.86
C CYS A 80 -4.94 -19.21 -10.58
N GLY A 81 -5.84 -19.51 -11.51
CA GLY A 81 -5.78 -20.66 -12.40
C GLY A 81 -6.47 -21.93 -11.88
N ALA A 82 -7.74 -22.10 -12.22
CA ALA A 82 -8.34 -23.42 -12.41
C ALA A 82 -9.05 -23.42 -13.78
N ALA A 83 -8.36 -24.02 -14.75
CA ALA A 83 -8.76 -24.44 -16.10
C ALA A 83 -9.33 -23.38 -17.07
#